data_AF-A0AAE0LPF8-F1
#
_entry.id   AF-A0AAE0LPF8-F1
#
_cell.length_a   1.000
_cell.length_b   1.000
_cell.length_c   1.000
_cell.angle_alpha   90.00
_cell.angle_beta   90.00
_cell.angle_gamma   90.00
#
_symmetry.space_group_name_H-M   'P 1'
#
loop_
_entity.id
_entity.type
_entity.pdbx_description
1 polymer ?
#
loop_
_entity_poly.entity_id
_entity_poly.type
_entity_poly.pdbx_seq_one_letter_code
_entity_poly.pdbx_strand_id
1 'polypeptide(L)'
;MGAPIRQTTQNSPETPKDTKKENLLHKLRRLVSSMRSSMGTSTSKEVTPAKAEQQVPPVDEEEDEPDEWDKRIFSTGCADENAKMTDCYYETKDWRACKKEMERFRECWKAQGNDKRTSTKDA
;
A
#
# COMPACT_ATOMS: atom_id res chain seq x y z
N MET A 1 -28.45 3.19 49.18
CA MET A 1 -29.35 3.03 48.00
C MET A 1 -28.46 3.08 46.78
N GLY A 2 -28.05 1.91 46.29
CA GLY A 2 -27.00 1.75 45.27
C GLY A 2 -27.57 1.82 43.85
N ALA A 3 -26.85 2.51 42.97
CA ALA A 3 -27.15 2.54 41.55
C ALA A 3 -26.75 1.21 40.89
N PRO A 4 -27.56 0.64 39.98
CA PRO A 4 -27.18 -0.58 39.27
C PRO A 4 -26.11 -0.30 38.22
N ILE A 5 -25.03 -1.09 38.29
CA ILE A 5 -23.94 -1.14 37.31
C ILE A 5 -24.52 -1.68 36.00
N ARG A 6 -24.54 -0.85 34.94
CA ARG A 6 -24.82 -1.31 33.58
C ARG A 6 -23.66 -2.17 33.09
N GLN A 7 -23.84 -3.49 33.13
CA GLN A 7 -22.99 -4.42 32.41
C GLN A 7 -23.30 -4.30 30.91
N THR A 8 -22.51 -3.52 30.17
CA THR A 8 -22.42 -3.67 28.71
C THR A 8 -21.61 -4.93 28.43
N THR A 9 -22.30 -6.07 28.43
CA THR A 9 -21.74 -7.32 27.93
C THR A 9 -21.47 -7.20 26.44
N GLN A 10 -20.29 -7.66 26.07
CA GLN A 10 -19.75 -7.74 24.73
C GLN A 10 -20.63 -8.65 23.87
N ASN A 11 -21.06 -8.16 22.71
CA ASN A 11 -21.45 -9.01 21.60
C ASN A 11 -21.19 -8.27 20.28
N SER A 12 -19.91 -8.10 19.97
CA SER A 12 -19.50 -7.89 18.57
C SER A 12 -19.70 -9.19 17.82
N PRO A 13 -20.21 -9.16 16.57
CA PRO A 13 -20.31 -10.35 15.74
C PRO A 13 -18.89 -10.89 15.48
N GLU A 14 -18.60 -12.08 16.01
CA GLU A 14 -17.40 -12.81 15.64
C GLU A 14 -17.51 -13.18 14.17
N THR A 15 -16.67 -12.57 13.34
CA THR A 15 -16.53 -12.95 11.94
C THR A 15 -16.04 -14.40 11.89
N PRO A 16 -16.56 -15.25 10.97
CA PRO A 16 -16.07 -16.60 10.81
C PRO A 16 -14.60 -16.52 10.40
N LYS A 17 -13.71 -16.79 11.36
CA LYS A 17 -12.28 -16.86 11.10
C LYS A 17 -12.07 -18.07 10.19
N ASP A 18 -11.84 -17.80 8.91
CA ASP A 18 -11.37 -18.78 7.94
C ASP A 18 -10.14 -19.48 8.52
N THR A 19 -10.35 -20.63 9.13
CA THR A 19 -9.33 -21.39 9.85
C THR A 19 -8.21 -21.79 8.90
N LYS A 20 -8.53 -21.93 7.60
CA LYS A 20 -7.54 -22.15 6.54
C LYS A 20 -6.62 -20.94 6.35
N LYS A 21 -7.17 -19.73 6.39
CA LYS A 21 -6.40 -18.47 6.32
C LYS A 21 -5.57 -18.26 7.59
N GLU A 22 -6.13 -18.54 8.77
CA GLU A 22 -5.37 -18.47 10.03
C GLU A 22 -4.24 -19.49 10.11
N ASN A 23 -4.48 -20.74 9.70
CA ASN A 23 -3.44 -21.78 9.65
C ASN A 23 -2.34 -21.44 8.62
N LEU A 24 -2.72 -20.88 7.48
CA LEU A 24 -1.77 -20.40 6.48
C LEU A 24 -0.94 -19.23 7.03
N LEU A 25 -1.57 -18.27 7.72
CA LEU A 25 -0.89 -17.15 8.36
C LEU A 25 0.08 -17.63 9.45
N HIS A 26 -0.30 -18.63 10.24
CA HIS A 26 0.58 -19.24 11.24
C HIS A 26 1.75 -20.00 10.61
N LYS A 27 1.54 -20.72 9.49
CA LYS A 27 2.62 -21.36 8.72
C LYS A 27 3.59 -20.32 8.14
N LEU A 28 3.08 -19.25 7.56
CA LEU A 28 3.88 -18.15 7.01
C LEU A 28 4.70 -17.46 8.11
N ARG A 29 4.10 -17.19 9.28
CA ARG A 29 4.82 -16.63 10.43
C ARG A 29 5.96 -17.54 10.90
N ARG A 30 5.75 -18.86 10.95
CA ARG A 30 6.81 -19.82 11.31
C ARG A 30 7.94 -19.86 10.27
N LEU A 31 7.62 -19.82 8.98
CA LEU A 31 8.60 -19.78 7.89
C LEU A 31 9.45 -18.50 7.96
N VAL A 32 8.82 -17.33 8.15
CA VAL A 32 9.54 -16.04 8.28
C VAL A 32 10.41 -16.02 9.54
N SER A 33 9.94 -16.58 10.65
CA SER A 33 10.74 -16.69 11.88
C SER A 33 11.94 -17.61 11.69
N SER A 34 11.78 -18.71 10.93
CA SER A 34 12.88 -19.62 10.57
C SER A 34 13.91 -18.96 9.66
N MET A 35 13.47 -18.18 8.66
CA MET A 35 14.38 -17.46 7.76
C MET A 35 15.17 -16.37 8.49
N ARG A 36 14.55 -15.67 9.45
CA ARG A 36 15.23 -14.67 10.29
C ARG A 36 16.28 -15.29 11.23
N SER A 37 16.05 -16.51 11.73
CA SER A 37 17.06 -17.22 12.51
C SER A 37 18.30 -17.61 11.69
N SER A 38 18.23 -17.62 10.35
CA SER A 38 19.35 -18.03 9.50
C SER A 38 20.23 -16.87 9.02
N MET A 39 19.81 -15.61 9.16
CA MET A 39 20.62 -14.43 8.83
C MET A 39 21.32 -13.90 10.08
N GLY A 40 22.37 -14.61 10.49
CA GLY A 40 23.38 -14.09 11.40
C GLY A 40 24.10 -12.90 10.78
N THR A 41 24.43 -11.93 11.64
CA THR A 41 25.11 -10.67 11.33
C THR A 41 26.47 -10.91 10.67
N SER A 42 26.70 -10.37 9.47
CA SER A 42 28.06 -10.20 8.93
C SER A 42 28.13 -9.00 8.01
N THR A 43 28.87 -8.01 8.51
CA THR A 43 29.75 -7.08 7.79
C THR A 43 29.18 -6.15 6.71
N SER A 44 29.04 -4.89 7.14
CA SER A 44 29.18 -3.69 6.34
C SER A 44 30.29 -3.81 5.28
N LYS A 45 29.96 -3.43 4.05
CA LYS A 45 30.91 -2.78 3.14
C LYS A 45 30.23 -1.55 2.57
N GLU A 46 30.56 -0.41 3.16
CA GLU A 46 30.46 0.89 2.51
C GLU A 46 31.33 0.87 1.25
N VAL A 47 30.74 1.25 0.12
CA VAL A 47 31.48 1.80 -1.02
C VAL A 47 30.67 2.97 -1.55
N THR A 48 30.97 4.16 -1.06
CA THR A 48 30.83 5.37 -1.87
C THR A 48 31.94 5.40 -2.92
N PRO A 49 31.66 5.90 -4.13
CA PRO A 49 32.51 6.98 -4.61
C PRO A 49 31.72 8.18 -5.15
N ALA A 50 32.39 9.32 -5.04
CA ALA A 50 31.94 10.66 -5.33
C ALA A 50 31.78 10.95 -6.85
N LYS A 51 30.69 11.64 -7.18
CA LYS A 51 30.60 12.88 -7.97
C LYS A 51 31.61 13.16 -9.10
N ALA A 52 31.14 13.20 -10.35
CA ALA A 52 31.39 14.30 -11.32
C ALA A 52 30.55 14.17 -12.62
N GLU A 53 29.96 15.29 -13.03
CA GLU A 53 29.57 15.75 -14.37
C GLU A 53 28.63 14.94 -15.32
N GLN A 54 27.38 15.40 -15.38
CA GLN A 54 26.56 15.67 -16.58
C GLN A 54 26.63 14.71 -17.80
N GLN A 55 25.88 13.61 -17.75
CA GLN A 55 25.37 12.91 -18.93
C GLN A 55 23.88 12.67 -18.69
N VAL A 56 23.03 12.93 -19.68
CA VAL A 56 21.60 12.56 -19.73
C VAL A 56 21.36 11.28 -18.92
N PRO A 57 20.40 11.26 -17.96
CA PRO A 57 20.23 10.08 -17.13
C PRO A 57 19.98 8.90 -18.08
N PRO A 58 20.77 7.81 -17.99
CA PRO A 58 20.35 6.56 -18.61
C PRO A 58 18.96 6.27 -18.06
N VAL A 59 18.05 5.87 -18.95
CA VAL A 59 16.78 5.28 -18.54
C VAL A 59 17.19 4.01 -17.81
N ASP A 60 17.37 4.14 -16.50
CA ASP A 60 17.72 3.03 -15.63
C ASP A 60 16.59 2.00 -15.80
N GLU A 61 16.98 0.77 -16.03
CA GLU A 61 16.12 -0.40 -16.14
C GLU A 61 15.54 -0.74 -14.74
N GLU A 62 14.99 0.26 -14.03
CA GLU A 62 14.23 0.11 -12.78
C GLU A 62 12.74 -0.14 -13.07
N GLU A 63 12.39 -0.67 -14.25
CA GLU A 63 11.01 -1.03 -14.61
C GLU A 63 10.49 -2.29 -13.87
N ASP A 64 11.33 -2.93 -13.06
CA ASP A 64 10.98 -4.13 -12.28
C ASP A 64 10.59 -3.83 -10.82
N GLU A 65 10.74 -2.58 -10.34
CA GLU A 65 10.30 -2.21 -8.99
C GLU A 65 9.13 -1.22 -9.06
N PRO A 66 7.91 -1.59 -8.60
CA PRO A 66 6.83 -0.62 -8.56
C PRO A 66 7.26 0.53 -7.65
N ASP A 67 7.10 1.77 -8.12
CA ASP A 67 7.50 2.94 -7.35
C ASP A 67 6.69 3.01 -6.02
N GLU A 68 7.10 3.85 -5.08
CA GLU A 68 6.39 3.96 -3.80
C GLU A 68 4.90 4.35 -3.97
N TRP A 69 4.58 5.05 -5.05
CA TRP A 69 3.24 5.52 -5.37
C TRP A 69 2.37 4.38 -5.97
N ASP A 70 2.89 3.63 -6.92
CA ASP A 70 2.30 2.44 -7.53
C ASP A 70 2.09 1.36 -6.48
N LYS A 71 3.08 1.08 -5.61
CA LYS A 71 2.93 0.18 -4.45
C LYS A 71 1.73 0.61 -3.58
N ARG A 72 1.54 1.92 -3.39
CA ARG A 72 0.44 2.49 -2.60
C ARG A 72 -0.90 2.37 -3.32
N ILE A 73 -0.94 2.52 -4.63
CA ILE A 73 -2.15 2.37 -5.45
C ILE A 73 -2.55 0.90 -5.58
N PHE A 74 -1.63 -0.02 -5.89
CA PHE A 74 -1.92 -1.45 -5.95
C PHE A 74 -2.45 -2.01 -4.62
N SER A 75 -1.94 -1.50 -3.48
CA SER A 75 -2.45 -1.89 -2.15
C SER A 75 -3.83 -1.31 -1.80
N THR A 76 -4.35 -0.35 -2.57
CA THR A 76 -5.68 0.23 -2.33
C THR A 76 -6.83 -0.55 -2.95
N GLY A 77 -6.55 -1.41 -3.93
CA GLY A 77 -7.58 -2.11 -4.72
C GLY A 77 -8.24 -1.26 -5.82
N CYS A 78 -7.70 -0.07 -6.13
CA CYS A 78 -8.19 0.85 -7.17
C CYS A 78 -7.19 1.04 -8.33
N ALA A 79 -6.37 0.02 -8.60
CA ALA A 79 -5.31 0.09 -9.60
C ALA A 79 -5.88 0.22 -11.02
N ASP A 80 -6.99 -0.45 -11.33
CA ASP A 80 -7.61 -0.41 -12.66
C ASP A 80 -8.17 0.97 -12.99
N GLU A 81 -8.77 1.66 -12.02
CA GLU A 81 -9.25 3.03 -12.17
C GLU A 81 -8.08 4.02 -12.31
N ASN A 82 -7.00 3.80 -11.56
CA ASN A 82 -5.78 4.60 -11.70
C ASN A 82 -5.16 4.41 -13.09
N ALA A 83 -5.07 3.18 -13.59
CA ALA A 83 -4.56 2.88 -14.93
C ALA A 83 -5.36 3.63 -16.00
N LYS A 84 -6.70 3.58 -15.95
CA LYS A 84 -7.56 4.32 -16.91
C LYS A 84 -7.36 5.84 -16.85
N MET A 85 -7.16 6.40 -15.66
CA MET A 85 -6.86 7.82 -15.50
C MET A 85 -5.50 8.18 -16.10
N THR A 86 -4.50 7.33 -15.85
CA THR A 86 -3.14 7.44 -16.39
C THR A 86 -3.15 7.32 -17.92
N ASP A 87 -3.90 6.36 -18.48
CA ASP A 87 -4.09 6.18 -19.92
C ASP A 87 -4.69 7.43 -20.57
N CYS A 88 -5.76 7.99 -19.98
CA CYS A 88 -6.36 9.23 -20.47
C CYS A 88 -5.37 10.40 -20.46
N TYR A 89 -4.53 10.51 -19.42
CA TYR A 89 -3.47 11.51 -19.38
C TYR A 89 -2.40 11.26 -20.44
N TYR A 90 -2.04 10.00 -20.72
CA TYR A 90 -1.08 9.70 -21.78
C TYR A 90 -1.60 10.07 -23.16
N GLU A 91 -2.88 9.87 -23.44
CA GLU A 91 -3.52 10.24 -24.70
C GLU A 91 -3.70 11.75 -24.86
N THR A 92 -4.20 12.43 -23.83
CA THR A 92 -4.61 13.84 -23.92
C THR A 92 -3.55 14.82 -23.44
N LYS A 93 -2.62 14.37 -22.59
CA LYS A 93 -1.67 15.19 -21.83
C LYS A 93 -2.32 16.31 -21.00
N ASP A 94 -3.62 16.21 -20.75
CA ASP A 94 -4.40 17.17 -19.95
C ASP A 94 -5.26 16.44 -18.92
N TRP A 95 -4.83 16.47 -17.66
CA TRP A 95 -5.56 15.85 -16.55
C TRP A 95 -6.97 16.44 -16.33
N ARG A 96 -7.26 17.65 -16.85
CA ARG A 96 -8.59 18.26 -16.76
C ARG A 96 -9.58 17.67 -17.76
N ALA A 97 -9.10 17.07 -18.84
CA ALA A 97 -9.93 16.35 -19.80
C ALA A 97 -10.41 15.00 -19.22
N CYS A 98 -9.64 14.41 -18.31
CA CYS A 98 -9.88 13.09 -17.71
C CYS A 98 -10.82 13.10 -16.49
N LYS A 99 -11.82 14.00 -16.46
CA LYS A 99 -12.72 14.15 -15.31
C LYS A 99 -13.47 12.86 -14.98
N LYS A 100 -13.91 12.13 -16.00
CA LYS A 100 -14.70 10.90 -15.85
C LYS A 100 -13.88 9.80 -15.19
N GLU A 101 -12.62 9.67 -15.57
CA GLU A 101 -11.67 8.70 -15.04
C GLU A 101 -11.30 9.08 -13.60
N MET A 102 -11.13 10.39 -13.34
CA MET A 102 -10.89 10.90 -11.99
C MET A 102 -12.07 10.65 -11.04
N GLU A 103 -13.30 10.80 -11.50
CA GLU A 103 -14.51 10.50 -10.71
C GLU A 103 -14.59 9.01 -10.37
N ARG A 104 -14.33 8.13 -11.34
CA ARG A 104 -14.27 6.66 -11.10
C ARG A 104 -13.23 6.29 -10.07
N PHE A 105 -12.04 6.89 -10.14
CA PHE A 105 -11.00 6.66 -9.15
C PHE A 105 -11.44 7.11 -7.75
N ARG A 106 -12.08 8.29 -7.63
CA ARG A 106 -12.62 8.79 -6.35
C ARG A 106 -13.71 7.90 -5.78
N GLU A 107 -14.60 7.38 -6.62
CA GLU A 107 -15.64 6.44 -6.21
C GLU A 107 -15.04 5.14 -5.67
N CYS A 108 -14.07 4.55 -6.39
CA CYS A 108 -13.34 3.39 -5.92
C CYS A 108 -12.61 3.69 -4.59
N TRP A 109 -11.93 4.85 -4.52
CA TRP A 109 -11.17 5.26 -3.34
C TRP A 109 -12.04 5.31 -2.09
N LYS A 110 -13.22 5.91 -2.21
CA LYS A 110 -14.22 5.99 -1.14
C LYS A 110 -14.79 4.62 -0.79
N ALA A 111 -15.10 3.79 -1.80
CA ALA A 111 -15.63 2.44 -1.59
C ALA A 111 -14.65 1.54 -0.83
N GLN A 112 -13.35 1.68 -1.09
CA GLN A 112 -12.28 0.96 -0.40
C GLN A 112 -11.92 1.58 0.97
N GLY A 113 -12.56 2.69 1.37
CA GLY A 113 -12.34 3.34 2.67
C GLY A 113 -10.97 4.00 2.81
N ASN A 114 -10.38 4.44 1.69
CA ASN A 114 -9.01 4.97 1.65
C ASN A 114 -8.90 6.43 2.11
N ASP A 115 -9.99 7.06 2.54
CA ASP A 115 -10.04 8.48 2.96
C ASP A 115 -9.01 8.82 4.06
N LYS A 116 -8.69 7.86 4.92
CA LYS A 116 -7.69 8.04 5.99
C LYS A 116 -6.25 8.05 5.49
N ARG A 117 -5.98 7.52 4.28
CA ARG A 117 -4.63 7.49 3.66
C ARG A 117 -4.22 8.85 3.09
N THR A 118 -5.18 9.75 2.83
CA THR A 118 -4.94 11.09 2.26
C THR A 118 -5.12 12.21 3.29
N SER A 119 -5.40 11.86 4.56
CA SER A 119 -5.50 12.83 5.65
C SER A 119 -4.11 13.27 6.14
N THR A 120 -3.32 13.90 5.27
CA THR A 120 -2.24 14.78 5.74
C THR A 120 -2.88 16.09 6.18
N LYS A 121 -2.95 16.23 7.50
CA LYS A 121 -3.34 17.42 8.25
C LYS A 121 -2.52 18.62 7.75
N ASP A 122 -3.20 19.74 7.55
CA ASP A 122 -2.61 21.01 7.11
C ASP A 122 -1.30 21.31 7.87
N ALA A 123 -0.25 21.65 7.12
CA ALA A 123 1.06 22.03 7.65
C ALA A 123 1.01 23.40 8.35
#